data_AF-A0A925XAV5-F1
#
_entry.id   AF-A0A925XAV5-F1
#
_cell.length_a   1.000
_cell.length_b   1.000
_cell.length_c   1.000
_cell.angle_alpha   90.00
_cell.angle_beta   90.00
_cell.angle_gamma   90.00
#
_symmetry.space_group_name_H-M   'P 1'
#
loop_
_entity.id
_entity.type
_entity.pdbx_description
1 polymer ?
#
loop_
_entity_poly.entity_id
_entity_poly.type
_entity_poly.pdbx_seq_one_letter_code
_entity_poly.pdbx_strand_id
1 'polypeptide(L)' 'MADLKFQRNFGIAAHIDAGKTTTTERILRYTGMIHKIGEVHDGAATTDWM' A
#
# COMPACT_ATOMS: atom_id res chain seq x y z
N MET A 1 -14.89 3.90 -23.74
CA MET A 1 -15.14 3.70 -22.30
C MET A 1 -14.05 2.78 -21.76
N ALA A 2 -13.43 3.08 -20.62
CA ALA A 2 -12.43 2.19 -20.03
C ALA A 2 -13.09 0.87 -19.59
N ASP A 3 -12.43 -0.26 -19.84
CA ASP A 3 -12.92 -1.57 -19.40
C ASP A 3 -12.83 -1.69 -17.88
N LEU A 4 -13.97 -1.64 -17.21
CA LEU A 4 -14.08 -1.63 -15.74
C LEU A 4 -13.91 -3.01 -15.10
N LYS A 5 -13.83 -4.09 -15.89
CA LYS A 5 -13.82 -5.47 -15.39
C LYS A 5 -12.71 -5.72 -14.35
N PHE A 6 -11.56 -5.08 -14.53
CA PHE A 6 -10.38 -5.29 -13.70
C PHE A 6 -10.11 -4.16 -12.69
N GLN A 7 -10.86 -3.05 -12.72
CA GLN A 7 -10.66 -1.97 -11.77
C GLN A 7 -11.17 -2.37 -10.37
N ARG A 8 -10.40 -2.06 -9.34
CA ARG A 8 -10.77 -2.26 -7.93
C ARG A 8 -10.45 -0.98 -7.16
N ASN A 9 -11.49 -0.31 -6.67
CA ASN A 9 -11.35 0.85 -5.80
C ASN A 9 -11.61 0.38 -4.36
N PHE A 10 -10.59 0.43 -3.50
CA PHE A 10 -10.70 0.02 -2.10
C PHE A 10 -9.75 0.85 -1.23
N GLY A 11 -10.03 0.87 0.07
CA GLY A 11 -9.16 1.47 1.07
C GLY A 11 -9.00 0.53 2.26
N ILE A 12 -7.85 0.59 2.91
CA ILE A 12 -7.59 -0.16 4.14
C ILE A 12 -7.88 0.77 5.30
N ALA A 13 -8.77 0.37 6.22
CA ALA A 13 -9.10 1.06 7.46
C ALA A 13 -8.84 0.14 8.65
N ALA A 14 -8.06 0.60 9.64
CA ALA A 14 -7.67 -0.20 10.79
C ALA A 14 -7.44 0.71 12.00
N HIS A 15 -7.45 0.11 13.19
CA HIS A 15 -7.10 0.79 14.45
C HIS A 15 -5.65 1.31 14.42
N ILE A 16 -5.32 2.24 15.32
CA ILE A 16 -3.94 2.73 15.47
C ILE A 16 -3.03 1.54 15.75
N ASP A 17 -1.86 1.51 15.08
CA ASP A 17 -0.87 0.43 15.19
C ASP A 17 -1.30 -0.97 14.71
N ALA A 18 -2.43 -1.09 14.01
CA ALA A 18 -2.90 -2.36 13.44
C ALA A 18 -2.20 -2.75 12.11
N GLY A 19 -1.13 -2.06 11.72
CA GLY A 19 -0.35 -2.40 10.52
C GLY A 19 -0.98 -2.00 9.18
N LYS A 20 -1.82 -0.94 9.15
CA LYS A 20 -2.40 -0.41 7.90
C LYS A 20 -1.30 -0.08 6.87
N THR A 21 -0.28 0.68 7.29
CA THR A 21 0.80 1.13 6.41
C THR A 21 1.65 -0.05 5.93
N THR A 22 2.02 -0.99 6.80
CA THR A 22 2.74 -2.22 6.43
C THR A 22 1.98 -3.07 5.41
N THR A 23 0.64 -3.12 5.51
CA THR A 23 -0.21 -3.86 4.56
C THR A 23 -0.21 -3.18 3.19
N THR A 24 -0.27 -1.86 3.14
CA THR A 24 -0.16 -1.09 1.89
C THR A 24 1.17 -1.32 1.18
N GLU A 25 2.30 -1.25 1.90
CA GLU A 25 3.64 -1.48 1.31
C GLU A 25 3.76 -2.88 0.69
N ARG A 26 3.14 -3.90 1.30
CA ARG A 26 3.10 -5.25 0.72
C ARG A 26 2.29 -5.32 -0.57
N ILE A 27 1.13 -4.66 -0.62
CA ILE A 27 0.32 -4.58 -1.86
C ILE A 27 1.11 -3.89 -2.98
N LEU A 28 1.78 -2.78 -2.67
CA LEU A 28 2.63 -2.08 -3.64
C LEU A 28 3.78 -2.97 -4.13
N ARG A 29 4.40 -3.74 -3.24
CA ARG A 29 5.47 -4.69 -3.61
C ARG A 29 4.98 -5.87 -4.45
N TYR A 30 3.78 -6.38 -4.18
CA TYR A 30 3.19 -7.50 -4.93
C TYR A 30 2.65 -7.08 -6.30
N THR A 31 2.17 -5.86 -6.43
CA THR A 31 1.76 -5.28 -7.73
C THR A 31 2.94 -4.80 -8.57
N GLY A 32 4.16 -4.79 -8.01
CA GLY A 32 5.36 -4.33 -8.69
C GLY A 32 5.50 -2.81 -8.77
N MET A 33 4.65 -2.06 -8.06
CA MET A 33 4.75 -0.59 -7.96
C MET A 33 6.05 -0.15 -7.26
N ILE A 34 6.57 -0.96 -6.33
CA ILE A 34 7.84 -0.73 -5.63
C ILE A 34 8.70 -1.99 -5.63
N HIS A 35 10.03 -1.82 -5.66
CA HIS A 35 10.99 -2.93 -5.68
C HIS A 35 11.53 -3.32 -4.30
N LYS A 36 11.41 -2.43 -3.30
CA LYS A 36 11.82 -2.66 -1.91
C LYS A 36 10.66 -2.31 -0.99
N ILE A 37 10.50 -3.07 0.09
CA ILE A 37 9.52 -2.79 1.14
C ILE A 37 10.18 -1.80 2.10
N GLY A 38 9.54 -0.66 2.34
CA GLY A 38 9.91 0.25 3.41
C GLY A 38 9.26 -0.17 4.72
N GLU A 39 10.02 -0.12 5.82
CA GLU A 39 9.46 -0.32 7.15
C GLU A 39 8.97 1.02 7.70
N VAL A 40 7.75 1.00 8.28
CA VAL A 40 7.09 2.18 8.84
C VAL A 40 7.88 2.74 10.03
N HIS A 41 8.50 1.86 10.80
CA HIS A 41 9.31 2.22 11.96
C HIS A 41 10.56 3.03 11.60
N ASP A 42 11.05 2.92 10.37
CA ASP A 42 12.21 3.66 9.86
C ASP A 42 11.80 4.92 9.08
N GLY A 43 10.49 5.24 9.01
CA GLY A 43 9.97 6.33 8.18
C GLY A 43 10.27 6.16 6.68
N ALA A 44 10.54 4.92 6.27
CA ALA A 44 10.95 4.58 4.91
C ALA A 44 9.78 4.03 4.08
N ALA A 45 8.57 4.00 4.63
CA ALA A 45 7.40 3.52 3.89
C ALA A 45 7.13 4.45 2.71
N THR A 46 6.90 3.85 1.55
CA THR A 46 6.57 4.58 0.31
C THR A 46 5.33 5.45 0.51
N THR A 47 4.38 4.97 1.32
CA THR A 47 3.14 5.67 1.65
C THR A 47 3.35 6.98 2.43
N ASP A 48 4.54 7.23 3.01
CA ASP A 48 4.79 8.43 3.85
C ASP A 48 5.05 9.71 3.03
N TRP A 49 5.36 9.59 1.73
CA TRP A 49 5.70 10.72 0.84
C TRP A 49 5.01 10.68 -0.54
N MET A 50 4.10 9.72 -0.74
CA MET A 50 3.28 9.56 -1.94
C MET A 50 1.98 10.37 -1.87
#